data_AF-A0A6B3EE24-F1
#
_entry.id   AF-A0A6B3EE24-F1
#
_cell.length_a   1.000
_cell.length_b   1.000
_cell.length_c   1.000
_cell.angle_alpha   90.00
_cell.angle_beta   90.00
_cell.angle_gamma   90.00
#
_symmetry.space_group_name_H-M   'P 1'
#
loop_
_entity.id
_entity.type
_entity.pdbx_description
1 polymer ?
#
loop_
_entity_poly.entity_id
_entity_poly.type
_entity_poly.pdbx_seq_one_letter_code
_entity_poly.pdbx_strand_id
1 'polypeptide(L)'
;VLGAGGTGWWYYEHLNGNLKGVDLSKQLDEATRPKKAVAAGDATNLLVLGSDSRSGDNGKLDAGNVSGARSDTALLVHIPEGRQKAVAVSIP
;
A
#
# COMPACT_ATOMS: atom_id res chain seq x y z
N VAL A 1 -7.29 0.19 -41.62
CA VAL A 1 -6.70 -0.39 -40.38
C VAL A 1 -5.53 0.45 -39.86
N LEU A 2 -4.58 0.88 -40.71
CA LEU A 2 -3.45 1.74 -40.29
C LEU A 2 -3.87 3.11 -39.71
N GLY A 3 -4.89 3.76 -40.28
CA GLY A 3 -5.38 5.06 -39.78
C GLY A 3 -5.97 5.02 -38.37
N ALA A 4 -6.69 3.93 -38.02
CA ALA A 4 -7.28 3.75 -36.70
C ALA A 4 -6.22 3.41 -35.63
N GLY A 5 -5.17 2.66 -36.01
CA GLY A 5 -4.03 2.38 -35.13
C GLY A 5 -3.22 3.64 -34.81
N GLY A 6 -3.01 4.51 -35.80
CA GLY A 6 -2.29 5.78 -35.63
C GLY A 6 -3.00 6.76 -34.67
N THR A 7 -4.32 6.89 -34.79
CA THR A 7 -5.11 7.74 -33.88
C THR A 7 -5.14 7.20 -32.45
N GLY A 8 -5.19 5.87 -32.29
CA GLY A 8 -5.12 5.22 -30.97
C GLY A 8 -3.77 5.43 -30.30
N TRP A 9 -2.67 5.29 -31.05
CA TRP A 9 -1.32 5.51 -30.54
C TRP A 9 -1.09 6.98 -30.13
N TRP A 10 -1.52 7.93 -30.95
CA TRP A 10 -1.41 9.36 -30.64
C TRP A 10 -2.19 9.75 -29.38
N TYR A 11 -3.41 9.22 -29.21
CA TYR A 11 -4.22 9.49 -28.02
C TYR A 11 -3.59 8.89 -26.75
N TYR A 12 -3.02 7.68 -26.85
CA TYR A 12 -2.30 7.05 -25.74
C TYR A 12 -1.07 7.86 -25.33
N GLU A 13 -0.25 8.30 -26.29
CA GLU A 13 0.90 9.17 -26.02
C GLU A 13 0.49 10.51 -25.40
N HIS A 14 -0.64 11.10 -25.84
CA HIS A 14 -1.14 12.34 -25.27
C HIS A 14 -1.58 12.18 -23.81
N LEU A 15 -2.23 11.06 -23.48
CA LEU A 15 -2.61 10.73 -22.10
C LEU A 15 -1.38 10.43 -21.23
N ASN A 16 -0.42 9.66 -21.76
CA ASN A 16 0.79 9.26 -21.04
C ASN A 16 1.73 10.46 -20.78
N GLY A 17 1.84 11.38 -21.73
CA GLY A 17 2.65 12.59 -21.61
C GLY A 17 2.11 13.61 -20.59
N ASN A 18 0.84 13.48 -20.16
CA ASN A 18 0.24 14.35 -19.14
C ASN A 18 0.40 13.81 -17.70
N LEU A 19 0.94 12.60 -17.54
CA LEU A 19 1.23 12.01 -16.24
C LEU A 19 2.58 12.52 -15.72
N LYS A 20 2.53 13.44 -14.76
CA LYS A 20 3.72 13.94 -14.06
C LYS A 20 3.98 13.08 -12.83
N GLY A 21 4.95 12.18 -12.93
CA GLY A 21 5.47 11.44 -11.77
C GLY A 21 6.32 12.35 -10.89
N VAL A 22 6.05 12.36 -9.58
CA VAL A 22 6.92 13.03 -8.61
C VAL A 22 7.89 11.97 -8.07
N ASP A 23 9.19 12.21 -8.24
CA ASP A 23 10.22 11.36 -7.67
C ASP A 23 10.42 11.69 -6.18
N LEU A 24 9.86 10.85 -5.32
CA LEU A 24 9.96 10.98 -3.86
C LEU A 24 11.23 10.32 -3.28
N SER A 25 12.04 9.65 -4.10
CA SER A 25 13.23 8.92 -3.61
C SER A 25 14.22 9.83 -2.89
N LYS A 26 14.35 11.08 -3.32
CA LYS A 26 15.23 12.09 -2.69
C LYS A 26 14.62 12.75 -1.45
N GLN A 27 13.32 12.57 -1.21
CA GLN A 27 12.61 13.14 -0.05
C GLN A 27 12.48 12.12 1.10
N LEU A 28 12.70 10.84 0.81
CA LEU A 28 12.65 9.75 1.78
C LEU A 28 14.08 9.38 2.20
N ASP A 29 14.74 10.27 2.95
CA ASP A 29 16.02 9.95 3.56
C ASP A 29 15.79 9.11 4.82
N GLU A 30 16.20 7.84 4.80
CA GLU A 30 16.14 6.94 5.96
C GLU A 30 16.87 7.51 7.19
N ALA A 31 17.88 8.37 6.99
CA ALA A 31 18.57 9.04 8.10
C ALA A 31 17.69 10.08 8.83
N THR A 32 16.68 10.63 8.14
CA THR A 32 15.71 11.57 8.72
C THR A 32 14.51 10.88 9.35
N ARG A 33 14.35 9.57 9.14
CA ARG A 33 13.28 8.80 9.76
C ARG A 33 13.42 8.87 11.29
N PRO A 34 12.33 9.16 12.03
CA PRO A 34 12.37 9.13 13.48
C PRO A 34 12.93 7.79 13.96
N LYS A 35 13.91 7.85 14.87
CA LYS A 35 14.42 6.64 15.52
C LYS A 35 13.24 5.89 16.11
N LYS A 36 13.22 4.57 15.92
CA LYS A 36 12.20 3.71 16.50
C LYS A 36 12.14 4.04 17.99
N ALA A 37 11.00 4.55 18.45
CA ALA A 37 10.80 4.82 19.85
C ALA A 37 11.09 3.52 20.59
N VAL A 38 11.94 3.58 21.62
CA VAL A 38 12.02 2.51 22.61
C VAL A 38 10.58 2.36 23.08
N ALA A 39 9.96 1.22 22.81
CA ALA A 39 8.60 1.00 23.26
C ALA A 39 8.55 1.32 24.76
N ALA A 40 7.47 1.92 25.24
CA ALA A 40 7.33 2.20 26.67
C ALA A 40 7.38 0.85 27.43
N GLY A 41 8.58 0.40 27.81
CA GLY A 41 8.85 -0.96 28.29
C GLY A 41 8.81 -2.05 27.21
N ASP A 42 8.56 -3.30 27.63
CA ASP A 42 8.36 -4.47 26.76
C ASP A 42 6.98 -4.50 26.05
N ALA A 43 6.27 -3.35 26.02
CA ALA A 43 5.02 -3.20 25.30
C ALA A 43 5.23 -3.31 23.78
N THR A 44 4.26 -3.88 23.06
CA THR A 44 4.35 -4.14 21.62
C THR A 44 3.14 -3.55 20.89
N ASN A 45 3.42 -2.82 19.80
CA ASN A 45 2.39 -2.33 18.87
C ASN A 45 2.50 -3.08 17.54
N LEU A 46 1.39 -3.63 17.06
CA LEU A 46 1.29 -4.34 15.79
C LEU A 46 0.29 -3.59 14.90
N LEU A 47 0.73 -3.19 13.71
CA LEU A 47 -0.16 -2.69 12.67
C LEU A 47 -0.52 -3.85 11.75
N VAL A 48 -1.79 -4.20 11.70
CA VAL A 48 -2.34 -5.25 10.84
C VAL A 48 -3.06 -4.58 9.68
N LEU A 49 -2.66 -4.92 8.46
CA LEU A 49 -3.23 -4.42 7.22
C LEU A 49 -3.77 -5.61 6.42
N GLY A 50 -5.07 -5.65 6.21
CA GLY A 50 -5.74 -6.63 5.35
C GLY A 50 -5.72 -6.14 3.91
N SER A 51 -5.16 -6.94 3.00
CA SER A 51 -5.07 -6.62 1.58
C SER A 51 -6.21 -7.29 0.82
N ASP A 52 -6.97 -6.53 0.01
CA ASP A 52 -7.89 -7.02 -1.02
C ASP A 52 -7.13 -7.52 -2.27
N SER A 53 -5.80 -7.61 -2.23
CA SER A 53 -5.05 -8.22 -3.32
C SER A 53 -5.30 -9.73 -3.39
N ARG A 54 -5.90 -10.20 -4.48
CA ARG A 54 -6.03 -11.63 -4.80
C ARG A 54 -4.82 -12.21 -5.54
N SER A 55 -3.69 -11.51 -5.52
CA SER A 55 -2.41 -11.99 -6.06
C SER A 55 -1.91 -13.24 -5.32
N GLY A 56 -1.40 -14.26 -6.04
CA GLY A 56 -0.90 -15.52 -5.46
C GLY A 56 -1.83 -16.71 -5.73
N ASP A 57 -1.91 -17.67 -4.81
CA ASP A 57 -2.73 -18.90 -4.95
C ASP A 57 -4.24 -18.63 -5.18
N ASN A 58 -4.70 -17.44 -4.80
CA ASN A 58 -6.07 -16.95 -5.03
C ASN A 58 -6.29 -16.36 -6.43
N GLY A 59 -5.26 -16.30 -7.28
CA GLY A 59 -5.34 -15.76 -8.64
C GLY A 59 -6.17 -16.62 -9.62
N LYS A 60 -6.52 -17.86 -9.25
CA LYS A 60 -7.41 -18.73 -10.06
C LYS A 60 -8.85 -18.24 -10.12
N LEU A 61 -9.23 -17.30 -9.26
CA LEU A 61 -10.57 -16.69 -9.22
C LEU A 61 -10.58 -15.30 -9.88
N ASP A 62 -9.50 -14.91 -10.57
CA ASP A 62 -9.33 -13.58 -11.13
C ASP A 62 -9.91 -13.47 -12.56
N ALA A 63 -10.77 -12.47 -12.74
CA ALA A 63 -11.33 -12.04 -14.01
C ALA A 63 -11.01 -10.57 -14.33
N GLY A 64 -10.06 -9.95 -13.62
CA GLY A 64 -9.74 -8.54 -13.80
C GLY A 64 -8.40 -8.16 -13.18
N ASN A 65 -7.42 -7.87 -14.04
CA ASN A 65 -6.09 -7.40 -13.67
C ASN A 65 -6.17 -5.96 -13.12
N VAL A 66 -6.54 -5.79 -11.84
CA VAL A 66 -6.58 -4.47 -11.19
C VAL A 66 -5.26 -4.25 -10.45
N SER A 67 -4.45 -3.31 -10.92
CA SER A 67 -3.22 -2.92 -10.22
C SER A 67 -3.57 -2.12 -8.96
N GLY A 68 -3.41 -2.74 -7.79
CA GLY A 68 -3.49 -2.06 -6.51
C GLY A 68 -3.98 -2.96 -5.38
N ALA A 69 -3.11 -3.26 -4.42
CA ALA A 69 -3.51 -3.85 -3.15
C ALA A 69 -4.26 -2.78 -2.34
N ARG A 70 -5.58 -2.68 -2.52
CA ARG A 70 -6.42 -1.86 -1.64
C ARG A 70 -6.45 -2.56 -0.29
N SER A 71 -6.14 -1.83 0.78
CA SER A 71 -6.18 -2.41 2.12
C SER A 71 -7.55 -2.13 2.71
N ASP A 72 -8.43 -3.13 2.75
CA ASP A 72 -9.82 -2.95 3.21
C ASP A 72 -9.96 -3.09 4.73
N THR A 73 -8.85 -3.31 5.45
CA THR A 73 -8.86 -3.42 6.91
C THR A 73 -7.54 -2.92 7.47
N ALA A 74 -7.59 -1.96 8.38
CA ALA A 74 -6.45 -1.55 9.19
C ALA A 74 -6.80 -1.70 10.68
N LEU A 75 -5.96 -2.41 11.43
CA LEU A 75 -6.14 -2.64 12.86
C LEU A 75 -4.82 -2.36 13.58
N LEU A 76 -4.86 -1.47 14.57
CA LEU A 76 -3.74 -1.24 15.48
C LEU A 76 -3.96 -2.06 16.75
N VAL A 77 -3.04 -2.97 17.04
CA VAL A 77 -3.06 -3.79 18.26
C VAL A 77 -1.98 -3.33 19.21
N HIS A 78 -2.38 -3.04 20.45
CA HIS A 78 -1.49 -2.71 21.54
C HIS A 78 -1.47 -3.83 22.57
N ILE A 79 -0.28 -4.31 22.88
CA ILE A 79 0.00 -5.30 23.92
C ILE A 79 0.87 -4.59 24.97
N PRO A 80 0.40 -4.40 26.22
CA PRO A 80 1.18 -3.77 27.27
C PRO A 80 2.28 -4.71 27.79
N GLU A 81 3.24 -4.13 28.51
CA GLU A 81 4.24 -4.87 29.27
C GLU A 81 3.55 -5.87 30.22
N GLY A 82 3.98 -7.14 30.19
CA GLY A 82 3.36 -8.24 30.93
C GLY A 82 2.27 -9.03 30.18
N ARG A 83 1.83 -8.60 28.98
CA ARG A 83 1.00 -9.38 28.03
C ARG A 83 -0.31 -9.96 28.60
N GLN A 84 -0.87 -9.35 29.64
CA GLN A 84 -2.08 -9.87 30.31
C GLN A 84 -3.37 -9.57 29.55
N LYS A 85 -3.38 -8.52 28.74
CA LYS A 85 -4.52 -8.07 27.92
C LYS A 85 -3.99 -7.50 26.60
N ALA A 86 -4.80 -7.50 25.55
CA ALA A 86 -4.50 -6.82 24.30
C ALA A 86 -5.69 -5.92 23.92
N VAL A 87 -5.40 -4.75 23.37
CA VAL A 87 -6.40 -3.80 22.88
C VAL A 87 -6.22 -3.66 21.38
N ALA A 88 -7.32 -3.76 20.63
CA ALA A 88 -7.31 -3.59 19.19
C ALA A 88 -8.24 -2.44 18.79
N VAL A 89 -7.75 -1.55 17.94
CA VAL A 89 -8.51 -0.43 17.38
C VAL A 89 -8.60 -0.61 15.87
N SER A 90 -9.82 -0.70 15.35
CA SER A 90 -10.07 -0.70 13.90
C SER A 90 -10.04 0.73 13.38
N ILE A 91 -9.28 0.95 12.30
CA ILE A 91 -9.23 2.20 11.57
C ILE A 91 -9.96 1.96 10.24
N PRO A 92 -11.18 2.51 10.07
CA PRO A 92 -11.95 2.37 8.84
C PRO A 92 -11.34 3.19 7.68
#